data_AF-A0A4Q3V5L2-F1
#
_entry.id   AF-A0A4Q3V5L2-F1
#
_cell.length_a   1.000
_cell.length_b   1.000
_cell.length_c   1.000
_cell.angle_alpha   90.00
_cell.angle_beta   90.00
_cell.angle_gamma   90.00
#
_symmetry.space_group_name_H-M   'P 1'
#
loop_
_entity.id
_entity.type
_entity.pdbx_description
1 polymer ?
#
loop_
_entity_poly.entity_id
_entity_poly.type
_entity_poly.pdbx_seq_one_letter_code
_entity_poly.pdbx_strand_id
1 'polypeptide(L)'
;MTEQVRRELLDALRSADWWCLGEAEKSLRDQPASVVASKLADLAFDSSPTLQSELLYRDKPSTSAMAALRVLMHAMVGRGNQLELGIDVEGFSAERGLYITVLKPFGLHRAAKGGGYTFADPTEGGAGASLKGAWKVLLEPKALKLSEAYDLWAGRPYGLKRGVMPVLALAFILAHRANLAVYLNGVYQAVIDDLFVDKMLQDPALVDMRRVSRTKTHVEFLRRLALLLSTDETPVEPEALPVASTLFQRFKALPLWSQRTTFLDEKARRVRDVILKANDPEALLFSEIEAVLPHEGERAAAVHDALVAAEASYPDMLHRLRDTAAKELSVSPDTFEGIDARARNATGVSAELRLDAFAMRVAAFESGDGDIEGLASLLVHKPARNWSDRDFEQALFELAKLARRFKEAEAFARVKGREPTAQAIAVMVGLASLERPLHRSFEVTDAELSEANRIADAILGTIKKQHVGASVQLAALARVMERLSEDTI
;
A
#
# COMPACT_ATOMS: atom_id res chain seq x y z
N MET A 1 15.74 53.68 -43.99
CA MET A 1 15.46 54.66 -42.94
C MET A 1 16.43 55.81 -43.14
N THR A 2 15.95 57.00 -43.52
CA THR A 2 16.78 58.17 -43.83
C THR A 2 17.52 58.65 -42.57
N GLU A 3 18.79 59.01 -42.69
CA GLU A 3 19.65 59.48 -41.58
C GLU A 3 19.02 60.64 -40.79
N GLN A 4 18.21 61.46 -41.46
CA GLN A 4 17.44 62.53 -40.84
C GLN A 4 16.41 62.03 -39.81
N VAL A 5 15.66 60.98 -40.14
CA VAL A 5 14.67 60.37 -39.22
C VAL A 5 15.37 59.78 -38.00
N ARG A 6 16.55 59.17 -38.20
CA ARG A 6 17.37 58.65 -37.09
C ARG A 6 17.80 59.78 -36.14
N ARG A 7 18.23 60.92 -36.69
CA ARG A 7 18.67 62.08 -35.90
C ARG A 7 17.52 62.69 -35.11
N GLU A 8 16.39 62.94 -35.75
CA GLU A 8 15.18 63.47 -35.10
C GLU A 8 14.70 62.54 -33.98
N LEU A 9 14.72 61.21 -34.20
CA LEU A 9 14.36 60.23 -33.16
C LEU A 9 15.32 60.28 -31.96
N LEU A 10 16.63 60.37 -32.21
CA LEU A 10 17.63 60.42 -31.14
C LEU A 10 17.53 61.73 -30.33
N ASP A 11 17.25 62.86 -30.99
CA ASP A 11 17.07 64.14 -30.31
C ASP A 11 15.76 64.17 -29.50
N ALA A 12 14.69 63.54 -30.00
CA ALA A 12 13.45 63.34 -29.24
C ALA A 12 13.67 62.45 -28.00
N LEU A 13 14.44 61.36 -28.11
CA LEU A 13 14.76 60.49 -26.98
C LEU A 13 15.63 61.18 -25.92
N ARG A 14 16.55 62.05 -26.33
CA ARG A 14 17.40 62.82 -25.40
C ARG A 14 16.61 63.86 -24.61
N SER A 15 15.68 64.53 -25.27
CA SER A 15 14.86 65.58 -24.67
C SER A 15 13.65 65.04 -23.89
N ALA A 16 13.43 63.73 -23.86
CA ALA A 16 12.33 63.09 -23.15
C ALA A 16 12.51 63.13 -21.62
N ASP A 17 11.39 63.27 -20.91
CA ASP A 17 11.32 63.06 -19.46
C ASP A 17 11.10 61.57 -19.16
N TRP A 18 12.09 60.94 -18.54
CA TRP A 18 12.07 59.50 -18.27
C TRP A 18 11.41 59.17 -16.93
N TRP A 19 10.55 58.15 -16.94
CA TRP A 19 9.94 57.59 -15.75
C TRP A 19 10.38 56.13 -15.62
N CYS A 20 11.09 55.83 -14.53
CA CYS A 20 11.56 54.48 -14.23
C CYS A 20 10.71 53.90 -13.11
N LEU A 21 9.94 52.86 -13.40
CA LEU A 21 9.12 52.13 -12.42
C LEU A 21 8.12 52.99 -11.63
N GLY A 22 7.62 54.07 -12.26
CA GLY A 22 6.65 54.98 -11.67
C GLY A 22 7.25 56.26 -11.06
N GLU A 23 8.58 56.38 -11.02
CA GLU A 23 9.28 57.55 -10.50
C GLU A 23 9.96 58.34 -11.63
N ALA A 24 9.84 59.67 -11.59
CA ALA A 24 10.47 60.55 -12.58
C ALA A 24 11.99 60.63 -12.32
N GLU A 25 12.80 60.21 -13.29
CA GLU A 25 14.25 60.14 -13.16
C GLU A 25 14.92 61.25 -13.97
N LYS A 26 15.14 62.39 -13.31
CA LYS A 26 15.71 63.58 -13.95
C LYS A 26 17.16 63.39 -14.39
N SER A 27 17.91 62.48 -13.79
CA SER A 27 19.31 62.22 -14.16
C SER A 27 19.48 61.57 -15.54
N LEU A 28 18.39 61.01 -16.09
CA LEU A 28 18.37 60.35 -17.40
C LEU A 28 18.04 61.31 -18.56
N ARG A 29 17.70 62.56 -18.27
CA ARG A 29 17.53 63.59 -19.30
C ARG A 29 18.85 63.82 -20.04
N ASP A 30 18.76 64.00 -21.36
CA ASP A 30 19.88 64.16 -22.29
C ASP A 30 20.84 62.96 -22.37
N GLN A 31 20.50 61.83 -21.74
CA GLN A 31 21.30 60.60 -21.81
C GLN A 31 20.99 59.79 -23.08
N PRO A 32 21.96 59.01 -23.59
CA PRO A 32 21.71 58.04 -24.65
C PRO A 32 20.68 56.99 -24.19
N ALA A 33 19.82 56.54 -25.11
CA ALA A 33 18.81 55.51 -24.83
C ALA A 33 19.40 54.21 -24.25
N SER A 34 20.66 53.88 -24.55
CA SER A 34 21.37 52.74 -23.96
C SER A 34 21.64 52.90 -22.45
N VAL A 35 21.96 54.12 -22.00
CA VAL A 35 22.18 54.43 -20.58
C VAL A 35 20.85 54.33 -19.82
N VAL A 36 19.79 54.89 -20.41
CA VAL A 36 18.42 54.78 -19.88
C VAL A 36 18.00 53.32 -19.74
N ALA A 37 18.20 52.51 -20.79
CA ALA A 37 17.87 51.09 -20.78
C ALA A 37 18.68 50.30 -19.74
N SER A 38 19.97 50.59 -19.61
CA SER A 38 20.83 49.96 -18.58
C SER A 38 20.35 50.29 -17.18
N LYS A 39 20.09 51.57 -16.89
CA LYS A 39 19.61 52.01 -15.58
C LYS A 39 18.26 51.38 -15.23
N LEU A 40 17.34 51.30 -16.20
CA LEU A 40 16.05 50.65 -16.02
C LEU A 40 16.22 49.15 -15.76
N ALA A 41 17.14 48.47 -16.44
CA ALA A 41 17.44 47.06 -16.20
C ALA A 41 18.01 46.84 -14.79
N ASP A 42 18.97 47.67 -14.36
CA ASP A 42 19.57 47.59 -13.02
C ASP A 42 18.53 47.79 -11.91
N LEU A 43 17.57 48.70 -12.12
CA LEU A 43 16.47 48.94 -11.19
C LEU A 43 15.39 47.84 -11.23
N ALA A 44 15.09 47.32 -12.42
CA ALA A 44 14.06 46.31 -12.59
C ALA A 44 14.52 44.94 -12.07
N PHE A 45 15.81 44.61 -12.24
CA PHE A 45 16.40 43.31 -11.99
C PHE A 45 17.63 43.40 -11.08
N ASP A 46 17.49 44.12 -9.97
CA ASP A 46 18.55 44.38 -8.98
C ASP A 46 19.14 43.12 -8.33
N SER A 47 18.44 41.99 -8.45
CA SER A 47 18.81 40.69 -7.88
C SER A 47 19.22 39.68 -8.96
N SER A 48 19.48 40.13 -10.20
CA SER A 48 19.94 39.28 -11.29
C SER A 48 21.29 38.63 -10.96
N PRO A 49 21.42 37.29 -11.07
CA PRO A 49 22.70 36.61 -10.89
C PRO A 49 23.75 37.05 -11.92
N THR A 50 25.01 37.12 -11.49
CA THR A 50 26.15 37.42 -12.35
C THR A 50 26.55 36.18 -13.15
N LEU A 51 25.99 36.02 -14.34
CA LEU A 51 26.26 34.89 -15.24
C LEU A 51 26.99 35.35 -16.52
N GLN A 52 28.06 34.64 -16.88
CA GLN A 52 28.84 34.89 -18.09
C GLN A 52 28.67 33.76 -19.13
N SER A 53 27.41 33.43 -19.48
CA SER A 53 27.11 32.37 -20.46
C SER A 53 26.35 32.94 -21.67
N GLU A 54 27.08 33.24 -22.75
CA GLU A 54 26.45 33.77 -23.97
C GLU A 54 25.52 32.76 -24.66
N LEU A 55 25.86 31.46 -24.57
CA LEU A 55 25.13 30.38 -25.23
C LEU A 55 23.74 30.14 -24.61
N LEU A 56 23.63 30.20 -23.27
CA LEU A 56 22.40 29.88 -22.54
C LEU A 56 21.63 31.11 -22.05
N TYR A 57 22.24 32.29 -21.94
CA TYR A 57 21.54 33.49 -21.46
C TYR A 57 20.65 34.13 -22.55
N ARG A 58 19.73 33.32 -23.08
CA ARG A 58 18.73 33.66 -24.11
C ARG A 58 17.44 32.91 -23.81
N ASP A 59 16.30 33.48 -24.17
CA ASP A 59 15.00 32.81 -23.97
C ASP A 59 14.83 31.58 -24.89
N LYS A 60 15.48 31.61 -26.06
CA LYS A 60 15.56 30.50 -27.00
C LYS A 60 17.02 30.29 -27.41
N PRO A 61 17.77 29.41 -26.73
CA PRO A 61 19.13 29.05 -27.15
C PRO A 61 19.13 28.41 -28.55
N SER A 62 20.29 28.40 -29.21
CA SER A 62 20.44 27.71 -30.50
C SER A 62 20.25 26.20 -30.34
N THR A 63 19.93 25.49 -31.43
CA THR A 63 19.83 24.03 -31.42
C THR A 63 21.13 23.37 -30.93
N SER A 64 22.29 23.93 -31.30
CA SER A 64 23.60 23.46 -30.83
C SER A 64 23.81 23.69 -29.33
N ALA A 65 23.39 24.86 -28.79
CA ALA A 65 23.46 25.15 -27.37
C ALA A 65 22.50 24.25 -26.56
N MET A 66 21.30 23.97 -27.08
CA MET A 66 20.36 23.04 -26.45
C MET A 66 20.87 21.59 -26.47
N ALA A 67 21.53 21.16 -27.55
CA ALA A 67 22.18 19.85 -27.61
C ALA A 67 23.30 19.74 -26.56
N ALA A 68 24.15 20.76 -26.45
CA ALA A 68 25.20 20.82 -25.44
C ALA A 68 24.65 20.84 -24.00
N LEU A 69 23.55 21.58 -23.77
CA LEU A 69 22.87 21.62 -22.48
C LEU A 69 22.34 20.24 -22.09
N ARG A 70 21.72 19.51 -23.03
CA ARG A 70 21.24 18.14 -22.78
C ARG A 70 22.40 17.21 -22.40
N VAL A 71 23.51 17.24 -23.15
CA VAL A 71 24.71 16.45 -22.85
C VAL A 71 25.27 16.79 -21.47
N LEU A 72 25.33 18.08 -21.12
CA LEU A 72 25.74 18.51 -19.78
C LEU A 72 24.81 17.95 -18.70
N MET A 73 23.50 18.04 -18.87
CA MET A 73 22.52 17.58 -17.88
C MET A 73 22.53 16.06 -17.72
N HIS A 74 22.72 15.28 -18.79
CA HIS A 74 22.98 13.84 -18.71
C HIS A 74 24.27 13.54 -17.93
N ALA A 75 25.33 14.33 -18.14
CA ALA A 75 26.56 14.21 -17.34
C ALA A 75 26.31 14.54 -15.86
N MET A 76 25.43 15.49 -15.53
CA MET A 76 25.08 15.84 -14.15
C MET A 76 24.43 14.67 -13.41
N VAL A 77 23.50 13.95 -14.07
CA VAL A 77 22.81 12.82 -13.44
C VAL A 77 23.64 11.52 -13.45
N GLY A 78 24.41 11.27 -14.51
CA GLY A 78 25.19 10.03 -14.64
C GLY A 78 26.58 10.07 -14.02
N ARG A 79 27.20 11.25 -13.89
CA ARG A 79 28.61 11.42 -13.48
C ARG A 79 28.80 12.54 -12.43
N GLY A 80 27.75 12.90 -11.70
CA GLY A 80 27.77 13.96 -10.68
C GLY A 80 28.73 13.74 -9.50
N ASN A 81 29.29 12.55 -9.35
CA ASN A 81 30.29 12.23 -8.33
C ASN A 81 31.74 12.40 -8.80
N GLN A 82 31.96 12.71 -10.08
CA GLN A 82 33.28 12.83 -10.71
C GLN A 82 33.72 14.29 -10.83
N LEU A 83 35.03 14.53 -10.83
CA LEU A 83 35.60 15.84 -11.14
C LEU A 83 35.08 16.32 -12.50
N GLU A 84 34.56 17.56 -12.55
CA GLU A 84 33.99 18.17 -13.75
C GLU A 84 33.03 17.26 -14.54
N LEU A 85 32.27 16.41 -13.83
CA LEU A 85 31.30 15.47 -14.41
C LEU A 85 31.93 14.45 -15.37
N GLY A 86 33.23 14.18 -15.23
CA GLY A 86 33.98 13.31 -16.13
C GLY A 86 34.13 13.87 -17.56
N ILE A 87 33.92 15.18 -17.74
CA ILE A 87 34.12 15.85 -19.02
C ILE A 87 35.63 16.02 -19.24
N ASP A 88 36.10 15.66 -20.43
CA ASP A 88 37.52 15.78 -20.79
C ASP A 88 37.99 17.24 -20.69
N VAL A 89 39.02 17.45 -19.87
CA VAL A 89 39.58 18.78 -19.57
C VAL A 89 40.39 19.32 -20.75
N GLU A 90 40.94 18.44 -21.59
CA GLU A 90 41.71 18.80 -22.78
C GLU A 90 40.79 19.13 -23.98
N GLY A 91 39.54 18.70 -23.93
CA GLY A 91 38.51 18.97 -24.94
C GLY A 91 37.96 20.41 -24.90
N PHE A 92 37.69 20.97 -26.08
CA PHE A 92 36.96 22.24 -26.26
C PHE A 92 35.48 22.00 -26.61
N SER A 93 34.83 21.08 -25.89
CA SER A 93 33.43 20.74 -26.16
C SER A 93 32.48 21.81 -25.61
N ALA A 94 31.29 21.90 -26.21
CA ALA A 94 30.31 22.92 -25.87
C ALA A 94 29.76 22.74 -24.44
N GLU A 95 29.50 21.50 -24.03
CA GLU A 95 29.03 21.14 -22.69
C GLU A 95 30.05 21.50 -21.59
N ARG A 96 31.36 21.41 -21.89
CA ARG A 96 32.41 21.89 -20.98
C ARG A 96 32.32 23.40 -20.81
N GLY A 97 32.17 24.14 -21.91
CA GLY A 97 31.95 25.58 -21.90
C GLY A 97 30.75 25.98 -21.04
N LEU A 98 29.66 25.21 -21.10
CA LEU A 98 28.49 25.41 -20.25
C LEU A 98 28.78 25.11 -18.77
N TYR A 99 29.49 24.02 -18.47
CA TYR A 99 29.90 23.68 -17.10
C TYR A 99 30.73 24.80 -16.45
N ILE A 100 31.76 25.29 -17.15
CA ILE A 100 32.68 26.31 -16.61
C ILE A 100 32.05 27.71 -16.51
N THR A 101 30.98 27.99 -17.26
CA THR A 101 30.30 29.30 -17.25
C THR A 101 29.08 29.34 -16.33
N VAL A 102 28.45 28.20 -16.06
CA VAL A 102 27.22 28.13 -15.25
C VAL A 102 27.42 27.41 -13.92
N LEU A 103 27.96 26.18 -13.91
CA LEU A 103 28.01 25.37 -12.68
C LEU A 103 29.20 25.74 -11.79
N LYS A 104 30.40 25.81 -12.39
CA LYS A 104 31.66 26.05 -11.67
C LYS A 104 31.72 27.42 -10.98
N PRO A 105 31.34 28.56 -11.63
CA PRO A 105 31.49 29.88 -11.01
C PRO A 105 30.58 30.10 -9.80
N PHE A 106 29.38 29.50 -9.82
CA PHE A 106 28.45 29.53 -8.70
C PHE A 106 28.80 28.53 -7.59
N GLY A 107 29.75 27.62 -7.86
CA GLY A 107 30.15 26.57 -6.92
C GLY A 107 29.07 25.50 -6.69
N LEU A 108 28.20 25.30 -7.68
CA LEU A 108 27.07 24.35 -7.62
C LEU A 108 27.53 22.89 -7.67
N HIS A 109 28.75 22.63 -8.13
CA HIS A 109 29.36 21.32 -8.18
C HIS A 109 30.81 21.39 -7.68
N ARG A 110 31.13 20.66 -6.60
CA ARG A 110 32.41 20.78 -5.89
C ARG A 110 32.78 19.51 -5.12
N ALA A 111 34.03 19.44 -4.65
CA ALA A 111 34.53 18.31 -3.88
C ALA A 111 33.71 18.12 -2.58
N ALA A 112 33.29 16.88 -2.33
CA ALA A 112 32.59 16.49 -1.12
C ALA A 112 33.57 16.27 0.05
N LYS A 113 33.11 16.45 1.30
CA LYS A 113 33.95 16.30 2.51
C LYS A 113 34.55 14.89 2.68
N GLY A 114 33.96 13.86 2.06
CA GLY A 114 34.38 12.46 2.13
C GLY A 114 35.12 11.95 0.89
N GLY A 115 35.55 12.83 -0.02
CA GLY A 115 36.07 12.46 -1.33
C GLY A 115 34.98 12.39 -2.40
N GLY A 116 35.39 12.46 -3.68
CA GLY A 116 34.48 12.62 -4.81
C GLY A 116 33.91 14.05 -4.93
N TYR A 117 32.98 14.22 -5.87
CA TYR A 117 32.28 15.48 -6.11
C TYR A 117 30.79 15.36 -5.78
N THR A 118 30.13 16.49 -5.55
CA THR A 118 28.69 16.53 -5.29
C THR A 118 28.10 17.88 -5.69
N PHE A 119 26.79 17.91 -5.86
CA PHE A 119 26.04 19.14 -6.04
C PHE A 119 25.73 19.78 -4.70
N ALA A 120 25.76 21.11 -4.64
CA ALA A 120 25.56 21.88 -3.42
C ALA A 120 24.93 23.25 -3.73
N ASP A 121 24.47 23.93 -2.68
CA ASP A 121 24.01 25.32 -2.74
C ASP A 121 25.06 26.26 -3.34
N PRO A 122 24.70 27.47 -3.81
CA PRO A 122 25.66 28.46 -4.27
C PRO A 122 26.66 28.84 -3.17
N THR A 123 27.89 29.19 -3.56
CA THR A 123 28.92 29.66 -2.62
C THR A 123 28.60 31.03 -2.02
N GLU A 124 29.22 31.35 -0.87
CA GLU A 124 29.05 32.63 -0.16
C GLU A 124 29.71 33.82 -0.86
N GLY A 125 30.58 33.60 -1.85
CA GLY A 125 31.39 34.63 -2.48
C GLY A 125 31.29 34.67 -4.00
N GLY A 126 31.74 35.77 -4.59
CA GLY A 126 31.79 35.96 -6.04
C GLY A 126 30.42 35.80 -6.71
N ALA A 127 30.40 35.09 -7.85
CA ALA A 127 29.18 34.82 -8.59
C ALA A 127 28.16 34.01 -7.76
N GLY A 128 28.60 33.10 -6.88
CA GLY A 128 27.70 32.30 -6.04
C GLY A 128 26.79 33.15 -5.15
N ALA A 129 27.33 34.24 -4.57
CA ALA A 129 26.56 35.16 -3.74
C ALA A 129 25.41 35.82 -4.53
N SER A 130 25.63 36.14 -5.80
CA SER A 130 24.61 36.75 -6.67
C SER A 130 23.46 35.80 -7.01
N LEU A 131 23.69 34.48 -7.04
CA LEU A 131 22.66 33.49 -7.35
C LEU A 131 21.70 33.25 -6.17
N LYS A 132 22.10 33.58 -4.94
CA LYS A 132 21.34 33.23 -3.72
C LYS A 132 19.92 33.75 -3.70
N GLY A 133 19.68 34.96 -4.18
CA GLY A 133 18.34 35.53 -4.26
C GLY A 133 17.42 34.63 -5.09
N ALA A 134 17.83 34.33 -6.32
CA ALA A 134 17.09 33.43 -7.19
C ALA A 134 17.01 32.00 -6.62
N TRP A 135 18.05 31.51 -5.96
CA TRP A 135 18.08 30.19 -5.34
C TRP A 135 17.02 30.01 -4.24
N LYS A 136 16.71 31.08 -3.49
CA LYS A 136 15.66 31.06 -2.46
C LYS A 136 14.28 30.75 -3.01
N VAL A 137 14.00 31.08 -4.27
CA VAL A 137 12.73 30.75 -4.95
C VAL A 137 12.46 29.24 -4.91
N LEU A 138 13.51 28.43 -5.04
CA LEU A 138 13.43 26.98 -4.97
C LEU A 138 13.50 26.45 -3.53
N LEU A 139 14.25 27.14 -2.65
CA LEU A 139 14.35 26.73 -1.25
C LEU A 139 13.05 26.98 -0.49
N GLU A 140 12.50 28.19 -0.47
CA GLU A 140 11.49 28.58 0.52
C GLU A 140 10.15 27.81 0.47
N PRO A 141 9.57 27.51 -0.71
CA PRO A 141 8.27 26.84 -0.78
C PRO A 141 8.29 25.40 -0.26
N LYS A 142 7.17 24.95 0.32
CA LYS A 142 6.98 23.52 0.68
C LYS A 142 6.76 22.64 -0.55
N ALA A 143 6.06 23.17 -1.54
CA ALA A 143 5.81 22.52 -2.83
C ALA A 143 5.84 23.60 -3.91
N LEU A 144 6.41 23.28 -5.07
CA LEU A 144 6.55 24.20 -6.19
C LEU A 144 6.63 23.43 -7.50
N LYS A 145 5.91 23.90 -8.53
CA LYS A 145 6.11 23.43 -9.90
C LYS A 145 7.35 24.08 -10.50
N LEU A 146 8.12 23.30 -11.27
CA LEU A 146 9.31 23.83 -11.91
C LEU A 146 8.99 24.96 -12.92
N SER A 147 7.84 24.89 -13.60
CA SER A 147 7.37 25.98 -14.47
C SER A 147 7.10 27.28 -13.70
N GLU A 148 6.52 27.19 -12.49
CA GLU A 148 6.29 28.36 -11.62
C GLU A 148 7.62 28.96 -11.16
N ALA A 149 8.60 28.13 -10.83
CA ALA A 149 9.96 28.59 -10.53
C ALA A 149 10.59 29.35 -11.70
N TYR A 150 10.41 28.86 -12.93
CA TYR A 150 10.91 29.51 -14.13
C TYR A 150 10.23 30.86 -14.37
N ASP A 151 8.92 30.96 -14.14
CA ASP A 151 8.19 32.22 -14.29
C ASP A 151 8.63 33.25 -13.23
N LEU A 152 8.85 32.82 -11.98
CA LEU A 152 9.41 33.67 -10.93
C LEU A 152 10.83 34.13 -11.25
N TRP A 153 11.68 33.25 -11.78
CA TRP A 153 13.03 33.59 -12.23
C TRP A 153 13.04 34.52 -13.45
N ALA A 154 12.11 34.37 -14.39
CA ALA A 154 11.99 35.25 -15.54
C ALA A 154 11.50 36.65 -15.16
N GLY A 155 10.69 36.75 -14.10
CA GLY A 155 10.16 37.98 -13.56
C GLY A 155 11.18 38.81 -12.77
N ARG A 156 10.74 39.99 -12.34
CA ARG A 156 11.49 40.83 -11.38
C ARG A 156 11.48 40.14 -10.01
N PRO A 157 12.57 40.21 -9.22
CA PRO A 157 13.77 41.02 -9.43
C PRO A 157 14.93 40.30 -10.16
N TYR A 158 14.71 39.13 -10.76
CA TYR A 158 15.81 38.29 -11.26
C TYR A 158 16.06 38.42 -12.76
N GLY A 159 15.02 38.41 -13.60
CA GLY A 159 15.14 38.59 -15.04
C GLY A 159 15.94 37.50 -15.77
N LEU A 160 16.05 36.30 -15.18
CA LEU A 160 16.80 35.19 -15.75
C LEU A 160 16.20 34.74 -17.08
N LYS A 161 17.07 34.33 -18.00
CA LYS A 161 16.67 33.81 -19.31
C LYS A 161 16.34 32.33 -19.26
N ARG A 162 15.29 31.91 -19.98
CA ARG A 162 14.80 30.52 -19.94
C ARG A 162 15.86 29.47 -20.30
N GLY A 163 16.84 29.80 -21.14
CA GLY A 163 17.90 28.88 -21.54
C GLY A 163 18.84 28.40 -20.43
N VAL A 164 19.06 29.20 -19.37
CA VAL A 164 19.94 28.81 -18.26
C VAL A 164 19.20 28.12 -17.10
N MET A 165 17.89 28.31 -16.99
CA MET A 165 17.11 27.79 -15.88
C MET A 165 17.19 26.25 -15.71
N PRO A 166 17.20 25.42 -16.77
CA PRO A 166 17.24 23.96 -16.62
C PRO A 166 18.47 23.43 -15.89
N VAL A 167 19.65 23.96 -16.20
CA VAL A 167 20.89 23.53 -15.54
C VAL A 167 20.93 23.96 -14.08
N LEU A 168 20.42 25.17 -13.76
CA LEU A 168 20.32 25.65 -12.37
C LEU A 168 19.32 24.83 -11.56
N ALA A 169 18.15 24.56 -12.13
CA ALA A 169 17.12 23.76 -11.47
C ALA A 169 17.54 22.30 -11.26
N LEU A 170 18.21 21.69 -12.23
CA LEU A 170 18.73 20.33 -12.05
C LEU A 170 19.82 20.29 -10.98
N ALA A 171 20.71 21.28 -10.94
CA ALA A 171 21.71 21.39 -9.88
C ALA A 171 21.05 21.51 -8.50
N PHE A 172 19.96 22.27 -8.36
CA PHE A 172 19.17 22.34 -7.14
C PHE A 172 18.57 20.99 -6.75
N ILE A 173 17.91 20.31 -7.71
CA ILE A 173 17.29 19.00 -7.48
C ILE A 173 18.34 17.99 -6.98
N LEU A 174 19.51 17.96 -7.60
CA LEU A 174 20.60 17.05 -7.23
C LEU A 174 21.22 17.41 -5.87
N ALA A 175 21.39 18.70 -5.58
CA ALA A 175 21.93 19.17 -4.29
C ALA A 175 21.01 18.85 -3.10
N HIS A 176 19.69 18.81 -3.32
CA HIS A 176 18.69 18.58 -2.26
C HIS A 176 17.97 17.24 -2.37
N ARG A 177 18.55 16.27 -3.08
CA ARG A 177 17.90 14.98 -3.34
C ARG A 177 17.42 14.26 -2.06
N ALA A 178 18.16 14.40 -0.96
CA ALA A 178 17.86 13.75 0.32
C ALA A 178 16.59 14.29 1.02
N ASN A 179 16.18 15.52 0.70
CA ASN A 179 15.12 16.26 1.37
C ASN A 179 14.14 16.90 0.37
N LEU A 180 14.16 16.44 -0.88
CA LEU A 180 13.28 16.87 -1.96
C LEU A 180 12.68 15.63 -2.65
N ALA A 181 11.37 15.48 -2.56
CA ALA A 181 10.61 14.54 -3.37
C ALA A 181 10.31 15.21 -4.71
N VAL A 182 10.64 14.51 -5.80
CA VAL A 182 10.46 15.01 -7.17
C VAL A 182 9.47 14.11 -7.87
N TYR A 183 8.54 14.72 -8.59
CA TYR A 183 7.52 14.02 -9.35
C TYR A 183 7.60 14.45 -10.80
N LEU A 184 7.41 13.48 -11.69
CA LEU A 184 7.28 13.71 -13.12
C LEU A 184 5.90 13.22 -13.57
N ASN A 185 5.08 14.15 -14.07
CA ASN A 185 3.68 13.89 -14.44
C ASN A 185 2.89 13.21 -13.30
N GLY A 186 3.08 13.70 -12.07
CA GLY A 186 2.46 13.15 -10.86
C GLY A 186 3.08 11.86 -10.31
N VAL A 187 4.07 11.27 -11.00
CA VAL A 187 4.72 10.01 -10.57
C VAL A 187 6.01 10.31 -9.82
N TYR A 188 6.15 9.76 -8.61
CA TYR A 188 7.36 9.92 -7.80
C TYR A 188 8.61 9.38 -8.51
N GLN A 189 9.68 10.17 -8.53
CA GLN A 189 10.95 9.84 -9.14
C GLN A 189 11.96 9.41 -8.07
N ALA A 190 12.24 8.11 -7.98
CA ALA A 190 13.24 7.59 -7.04
C ALA A 190 14.67 7.86 -7.50
N VAL A 191 14.92 7.83 -8.81
CA VAL A 191 16.18 8.21 -9.41
C VAL A 191 15.93 9.35 -10.39
N ILE A 192 16.86 10.29 -10.45
CA ILE A 192 16.86 11.37 -11.44
C ILE A 192 17.85 10.95 -12.52
N ASP A 193 17.34 10.54 -13.68
CA ASP A 193 18.10 9.93 -14.78
C ASP A 193 17.98 10.73 -16.09
N ASP A 194 18.53 10.20 -17.18
CA ASP A 194 18.50 10.84 -18.50
C ASP A 194 17.06 11.04 -19.02
N LEU A 195 16.16 10.11 -18.73
CA LEU A 195 14.75 10.22 -19.11
C LEU A 195 14.08 11.38 -18.38
N PHE A 196 14.31 11.51 -17.07
CA PHE A 196 13.84 12.66 -16.30
C PHE A 196 14.36 13.97 -16.90
N VAL A 197 15.66 14.04 -17.20
CA VAL A 197 16.29 15.23 -17.81
C VAL A 197 15.63 15.59 -19.13
N ASP A 198 15.43 14.62 -20.02
CA ASP A 198 14.82 14.86 -21.32
C ASP A 198 13.37 15.36 -21.21
N LYS A 199 12.60 14.82 -20.25
CA LYS A 199 11.23 15.26 -19.97
C LYS A 199 11.18 16.64 -19.32
N MET A 200 12.07 16.92 -18.37
CA MET A 200 12.23 18.23 -17.75
C MET A 200 12.59 19.31 -18.78
N LEU A 201 13.48 19.01 -19.72
CA LEU A 201 13.85 19.90 -20.82
C LEU A 201 12.71 20.12 -21.82
N GLN A 202 11.88 19.10 -22.03
CA GLN A 202 10.72 19.18 -22.93
C GLN A 202 9.63 20.07 -22.36
N ASP A 203 9.25 19.86 -21.09
CA ASP A 203 8.20 20.63 -20.43
C ASP A 203 8.44 20.69 -18.91
N PRO A 204 8.85 21.85 -18.36
CA PRO A 204 9.04 22.01 -16.93
C PRO A 204 7.74 21.93 -16.13
N ALA A 205 6.56 22.09 -16.74
CA ALA A 205 5.28 21.99 -16.03
C ALA A 205 4.96 20.54 -15.59
N LEU A 206 5.67 19.56 -16.15
CA LEU A 206 5.57 18.16 -15.75
C LEU A 206 6.28 17.85 -14.44
N VAL A 207 7.14 18.76 -13.94
CA VAL A 207 7.97 18.52 -12.76
C VAL A 207 7.39 19.23 -11.55
N ASP A 208 6.97 18.46 -10.55
CA ASP A 208 6.60 18.96 -9.23
C ASP A 208 7.71 18.63 -8.21
N MET A 209 8.07 19.62 -7.39
CA MET A 209 9.03 19.46 -6.30
C MET A 209 8.33 19.66 -4.96
N ARG A 210 8.55 18.75 -4.02
CA ARG A 210 7.99 18.82 -2.67
C ARG A 210 9.09 18.63 -1.64
N ARG A 211 9.24 19.58 -0.73
CA ARG A 211 10.21 19.49 0.36
C ARG A 211 9.73 18.45 1.36
N VAL A 212 10.61 17.50 1.65
CA VAL A 212 10.37 16.47 2.66
C VAL A 212 11.20 16.81 3.88
N SER A 213 10.53 17.01 5.02
CA SER A 213 11.23 17.11 6.29
C SER A 213 11.43 15.69 6.84
N ARG A 214 12.60 15.11 6.56
CA ARG A 214 12.99 13.84 7.17
C ARG A 214 13.58 14.10 8.55
N THR A 215 12.79 13.84 9.58
CA THR A 215 13.25 13.82 10.97
C THR A 215 14.10 12.57 11.20
N LYS A 216 14.87 12.54 12.30
CA LYS A 216 15.57 11.31 12.72
C LYS A 216 14.61 10.13 12.90
N THR A 217 13.39 10.41 13.35
CA THR A 217 12.33 9.40 13.51
C THR A 217 11.89 8.81 12.17
N HIS A 218 11.83 9.57 11.08
CA HIS A 218 11.52 9.04 9.75
C HIS A 218 12.62 8.08 9.24
N VAL A 219 13.88 8.40 9.47
CA VAL A 219 15.00 7.54 9.09
C VAL A 219 15.00 6.24 9.91
N GLU A 220 14.74 6.34 11.21
CA GLU A 220 14.63 5.17 12.09
C GLU A 220 13.43 4.28 11.71
N PHE A 221 12.29 4.89 11.39
CA PHE A 221 11.10 4.19 10.89
C PHE A 221 11.40 3.40 9.61
N LEU A 222 12.05 4.01 8.60
CA LEU A 222 12.46 3.32 7.37
C LEU A 222 13.43 2.17 7.65
N ARG A 223 14.46 2.41 8.47
CA ARG A 223 15.45 1.38 8.82
C ARG A 223 14.80 0.19 9.51
N ARG A 224 13.90 0.45 10.45
CA ARG A 224 13.21 -0.61 11.19
C ARG A 224 12.26 -1.40 10.28
N LEU A 225 11.51 -0.73 9.40
CA LEU A 225 10.68 -1.43 8.41
C LEU A 225 11.51 -2.25 7.44
N ALA A 226 12.58 -1.68 6.89
CA ALA A 226 13.47 -2.40 5.99
C ALA A 226 14.05 -3.66 6.65
N LEU A 227 14.47 -3.57 7.91
CA LEU A 227 14.94 -4.71 8.69
C LEU A 227 13.84 -5.78 8.87
N LEU A 228 12.62 -5.38 9.25
CA LEU A 228 11.49 -6.30 9.47
C LEU A 228 10.99 -6.95 8.17
N LEU A 229 11.12 -6.27 7.03
CA LEU A 229 10.68 -6.77 5.73
C LEU A 229 11.74 -7.58 4.99
N SER A 230 13.00 -7.46 5.39
CA SER A 230 14.10 -8.19 4.79
C SER A 230 14.04 -9.67 5.16
N THR A 231 14.41 -10.52 4.20
CA THR A 231 14.73 -11.93 4.45
C THR A 231 16.18 -12.20 4.03
N ASP A 232 16.74 -13.35 4.42
CA ASP A 232 18.11 -13.73 4.03
C ASP A 232 18.32 -13.74 2.51
N GLU A 233 17.26 -14.02 1.74
CA GLU A 233 17.28 -14.08 0.27
C GLU A 233 16.93 -12.73 -0.39
N THR A 234 16.18 -11.87 0.31
CA THR A 234 15.67 -10.59 -0.23
C THR A 234 15.89 -9.45 0.76
N PRO A 235 17.09 -8.82 0.76
CA PRO A 235 17.34 -7.63 1.56
C PRO A 235 16.57 -6.43 1.00
N VAL A 236 15.99 -5.63 1.90
CA VAL A 236 15.28 -4.39 1.56
C VAL A 236 16.13 -3.21 2.00
N GLU A 237 16.42 -2.30 1.06
CA GLU A 237 17.14 -1.07 1.37
C GLU A 237 16.27 -0.12 2.22
N PRO A 238 16.85 0.62 3.20
CA PRO A 238 16.13 1.53 4.09
C PRO A 238 15.76 2.86 3.40
N GLU A 239 15.16 2.76 2.22
CA GLU A 239 14.69 3.85 1.39
C GLU A 239 13.18 3.74 1.15
N ALA A 240 12.51 4.86 0.89
CA ALA A 240 11.07 4.92 0.79
C ALA A 240 10.49 4.03 -0.32
N LEU A 241 11.05 4.06 -1.53
CA LEU A 241 10.54 3.26 -2.65
C LEU A 241 10.73 1.74 -2.40
N PRO A 242 11.92 1.23 -2.05
CA PRO A 242 12.08 -0.19 -1.71
C PRO A 242 11.13 -0.66 -0.62
N VAL A 243 11.05 0.06 0.51
CA VAL A 243 10.17 -0.31 1.63
C VAL A 243 8.70 -0.33 1.21
N ALA A 244 8.21 0.74 0.56
CA ALA A 244 6.82 0.83 0.11
C ALA A 244 6.47 -0.24 -0.93
N SER A 245 7.39 -0.51 -1.87
CA SER A 245 7.20 -1.50 -2.92
C SER A 245 7.10 -2.90 -2.34
N THR A 246 7.98 -3.25 -1.38
CA THR A 246 7.93 -4.56 -0.71
C THR A 246 6.62 -4.74 0.05
N LEU A 247 6.17 -3.72 0.81
CA LEU A 247 4.87 -3.75 1.48
C LEU A 247 3.74 -3.99 0.48
N PHE A 248 3.67 -3.16 -0.58
CA PHE A 248 2.63 -3.27 -1.59
C PHE A 248 2.63 -4.65 -2.26
N GLN A 249 3.78 -5.17 -2.65
CA GLN A 249 3.90 -6.47 -3.30
C GLN A 249 3.44 -7.61 -2.39
N ARG A 250 3.84 -7.63 -1.11
CA ARG A 250 3.40 -8.66 -0.16
C ARG A 250 1.89 -8.62 0.06
N PHE A 251 1.31 -7.44 0.29
CA PHE A 251 -0.16 -7.32 0.39
C PHE A 251 -0.88 -7.70 -0.91
N LYS A 252 -0.30 -7.38 -2.06
CA LYS A 252 -0.91 -7.68 -3.37
C LYS A 252 -0.86 -9.17 -3.71
N ALA A 253 0.15 -9.90 -3.23
CA ALA A 253 0.29 -11.34 -3.41
C ALA A 253 -0.70 -12.17 -2.57
N LEU A 254 -1.32 -11.56 -1.55
CA LEU A 254 -2.30 -12.24 -0.70
C LEU A 254 -3.54 -12.72 -1.49
N PRO A 255 -4.22 -13.78 -1.04
CA PRO A 255 -5.55 -14.14 -1.54
C PRO A 255 -6.55 -12.99 -1.42
N LEU A 256 -7.57 -12.99 -2.28
CA LEU A 256 -8.60 -11.96 -2.28
C LEU A 256 -9.35 -11.87 -0.95
N TRP A 257 -9.50 -13.00 -0.25
CA TRP A 257 -9.98 -13.07 1.12
C TRP A 257 -9.19 -12.12 2.04
N SER A 258 -7.88 -12.33 2.17
CA SER A 258 -7.00 -11.55 3.05
C SER A 258 -6.96 -10.06 2.67
N GLN A 259 -7.04 -9.76 1.37
CA GLN A 259 -7.10 -8.39 0.86
C GLN A 259 -8.38 -7.63 1.27
N ARG A 260 -9.46 -8.34 1.65
CA ARG A 260 -10.80 -7.75 1.85
C ARG A 260 -11.42 -8.04 3.20
N THR A 261 -10.97 -9.07 3.89
CA THR A 261 -11.61 -9.56 5.10
C THR A 261 -11.67 -8.52 6.21
N THR A 262 -12.78 -8.49 6.93
CA THR A 262 -12.98 -7.63 8.09
C THR A 262 -12.61 -8.30 9.41
N PHE A 263 -12.19 -9.58 9.38
CA PHE A 263 -11.74 -10.34 10.55
C PHE A 263 -10.37 -9.93 11.09
N LEU A 264 -9.66 -9.05 10.38
CA LEU A 264 -8.47 -8.38 10.89
C LEU A 264 -8.85 -7.30 11.92
N ASP A 265 -7.96 -7.02 12.86
CA ASP A 265 -8.14 -5.91 13.79
C ASP A 265 -8.22 -4.56 13.05
N GLU A 266 -8.78 -3.55 13.69
CA GLU A 266 -9.01 -2.25 13.04
C GLU A 266 -7.72 -1.60 12.52
N LYS A 267 -6.61 -1.72 13.26
CA LYS A 267 -5.33 -1.15 12.82
C LYS A 267 -4.83 -1.87 11.58
N ALA A 268 -4.79 -3.20 11.59
CA ALA A 268 -4.33 -3.96 10.42
C ALA A 268 -5.20 -3.74 9.18
N ARG A 269 -6.52 -3.64 9.34
CA ARG A 269 -7.43 -3.32 8.22
C ARG A 269 -7.09 -1.97 7.59
N ARG A 270 -6.92 -0.93 8.41
CA ARG A 270 -6.61 0.41 7.91
C ARG A 270 -5.23 0.47 7.25
N VAL A 271 -4.23 -0.21 7.80
CA VAL A 271 -2.88 -0.30 7.22
C VAL A 271 -2.92 -0.99 5.86
N ARG A 272 -3.55 -2.18 5.79
CA ARG A 272 -3.76 -2.93 4.54
C ARG A 272 -4.44 -2.07 3.47
N ASP A 273 -5.54 -1.41 3.84
CA ASP A 273 -6.36 -0.64 2.91
C ASP A 273 -5.62 0.57 2.34
N VAL A 274 -4.81 1.25 3.16
CA VAL A 274 -3.96 2.36 2.72
C VAL A 274 -2.86 1.87 1.79
N ILE A 275 -2.16 0.79 2.16
CA ILE A 275 -1.08 0.23 1.32
C ILE A 275 -1.62 -0.23 -0.04
N LEU A 276 -2.75 -0.93 -0.09
CA LEU A 276 -3.33 -1.43 -1.35
C LEU A 276 -3.86 -0.33 -2.28
N LYS A 277 -4.10 0.88 -1.77
CA LYS A 277 -4.61 2.04 -2.54
C LYS A 277 -3.53 3.05 -2.90
N ALA A 278 -2.35 2.95 -2.29
CA ALA A 278 -1.29 3.93 -2.43
C ALA A 278 -0.71 3.96 -3.85
N ASN A 279 -0.41 5.18 -4.33
CA ASN A 279 0.25 5.43 -5.61
C ASN A 279 1.56 6.22 -5.47
N ASP A 280 1.90 6.65 -4.25
CA ASP A 280 3.09 7.43 -3.94
C ASP A 280 3.77 6.82 -2.69
N PRO A 281 4.97 6.24 -2.83
CA PRO A 281 5.75 5.67 -1.73
C PRO A 281 6.03 6.65 -0.58
N GLU A 282 6.34 7.90 -0.89
CA GLU A 282 6.71 8.90 0.12
C GLU A 282 5.46 9.33 0.90
N ALA A 283 4.36 9.58 0.19
CA ALA A 283 3.08 9.90 0.82
C ALA A 283 2.55 8.74 1.67
N LEU A 284 2.65 7.50 1.16
CA LEU A 284 2.27 6.30 1.89
C LEU A 284 2.96 6.23 3.25
N LEU A 285 4.30 6.29 3.24
CA LEU A 285 5.11 6.05 4.43
C LEU A 285 5.06 7.18 5.45
N PHE A 286 5.00 8.43 5.00
CA PHE A 286 5.17 9.61 5.88
C PHE A 286 3.92 10.46 6.06
N SER A 287 2.80 10.12 5.41
CA SER A 287 1.54 10.82 5.59
C SER A 287 0.39 9.85 5.84
N GLU A 288 0.20 8.88 4.96
CA GLU A 288 -0.97 8.00 5.01
C GLU A 288 -0.88 6.98 6.16
N ILE A 289 0.26 6.31 6.33
CA ILE A 289 0.49 5.40 7.46
C ILE A 289 0.47 6.17 8.79
N GLU A 290 1.04 7.38 8.83
CA GLU A 290 1.00 8.22 10.03
C GLU A 290 -0.44 8.60 10.41
N ALA A 291 -1.28 8.96 9.43
CA ALA A 291 -2.69 9.26 9.66
C ALA A 291 -3.50 8.03 10.11
N VAL A 292 -3.11 6.82 9.70
CA VAL A 292 -3.73 5.57 10.15
C VAL A 292 -3.29 5.18 11.56
N LEU A 293 -2.04 5.49 11.94
CA LEU A 293 -1.43 5.12 13.20
C LEU A 293 -0.96 6.35 14.01
N PRO A 294 -1.81 7.34 14.31
CA PRO A 294 -1.40 8.68 14.81
C PRO A 294 -0.76 8.68 16.20
N HIS A 295 -0.93 7.63 16.98
CA HIS A 295 -0.43 7.52 18.36
C HIS A 295 0.51 6.33 18.59
N GLU A 296 0.99 5.72 17.51
CA GLU A 296 1.80 4.50 17.60
C GLU A 296 3.29 4.86 17.73
N GLY A 297 3.86 4.65 18.93
CA GLY A 297 5.28 4.89 19.19
C GLY A 297 6.20 3.94 18.41
N GLU A 298 5.74 2.71 18.18
CA GLU A 298 6.45 1.71 17.38
C GLU A 298 5.77 1.46 16.02
N ARG A 299 5.52 2.54 15.28
CA ARG A 299 4.79 2.51 14.00
C ARG A 299 5.32 1.47 12.99
N ALA A 300 6.64 1.27 12.92
CA ALA A 300 7.23 0.25 12.05
C ALA A 300 6.82 -1.18 12.43
N ALA A 301 6.80 -1.50 13.72
CA ALA A 301 6.35 -2.80 14.22
C ALA A 301 4.86 -3.00 13.94
N ALA A 302 4.02 -2.00 14.23
CA ALA A 302 2.58 -2.08 13.97
C ALA A 302 2.24 -2.29 12.48
N VAL A 303 3.00 -1.68 11.56
CA VAL A 303 2.82 -1.93 10.12
C VAL A 303 3.23 -3.36 9.75
N HIS A 304 4.32 -3.87 10.32
CA HIS A 304 4.75 -5.25 10.10
C HIS A 304 3.75 -6.27 10.70
N ASP A 305 3.25 -6.02 11.91
CA ASP A 305 2.27 -6.88 12.57
C ASP A 305 0.96 -6.94 11.77
N ALA A 306 0.54 -5.81 11.20
CA ALA A 306 -0.59 -5.77 10.27
C ALA A 306 -0.39 -6.63 9.03
N LEU A 307 0.84 -6.66 8.49
CA LEU A 307 1.20 -7.51 7.36
C LEU A 307 1.17 -9.00 7.74
N VAL A 308 1.78 -9.36 8.87
CA VAL A 308 1.77 -10.74 9.38
C VAL A 308 0.35 -11.22 9.65
N ALA A 309 -0.49 -10.39 10.27
CA ALA A 309 -1.90 -10.71 10.50
C ALA A 309 -2.66 -10.92 9.19
N ALA A 310 -2.40 -10.08 8.17
CA ALA A 310 -3.00 -10.23 6.86
C ALA A 310 -2.54 -11.52 6.15
N GLU A 311 -1.27 -11.91 6.28
CA GLU A 311 -0.72 -13.17 5.75
C GLU A 311 -1.33 -14.40 6.45
N ALA A 312 -1.53 -14.35 7.76
CA ALA A 312 -2.14 -15.43 8.54
C ALA A 312 -3.65 -15.58 8.33
N SER A 313 -4.35 -14.50 7.95
CA SER A 313 -5.82 -14.46 7.89
C SER A 313 -6.49 -15.51 6.99
N TYR A 314 -5.83 -15.96 5.92
CA TYR A 314 -6.37 -16.99 5.03
C TYR A 314 -6.16 -18.41 5.59
N PRO A 315 -4.94 -18.81 6.01
CA PRO A 315 -4.73 -20.02 6.79
C PRO A 315 -5.67 -20.14 8.00
N ASP A 316 -5.84 -19.06 8.77
CA ASP A 316 -6.71 -19.05 9.96
C ASP A 316 -8.18 -19.29 9.60
N MET A 317 -8.65 -18.71 8.50
CA MET A 317 -10.01 -18.95 8.00
C MET A 317 -10.20 -20.43 7.61
N LEU A 318 -9.21 -21.05 6.94
CA LEU A 318 -9.27 -22.47 6.59
C LEU A 318 -9.24 -23.37 7.83
N HIS A 319 -8.40 -23.07 8.81
CA HIS A 319 -8.36 -23.78 10.09
C HIS A 319 -9.70 -23.68 10.82
N ARG A 320 -10.30 -22.48 10.89
CA ARG A 320 -11.63 -22.30 11.51
C ARG A 320 -12.72 -23.08 10.79
N LEU A 321 -12.65 -23.19 9.46
CA LEU A 321 -13.58 -24.01 8.69
C LEU A 321 -13.40 -25.51 9.00
N ARG A 322 -12.15 -25.97 9.11
CA ARG A 322 -11.82 -27.35 9.51
C ARG A 322 -12.36 -27.68 10.90
N ASP A 323 -12.10 -26.81 11.89
CA ASP A 323 -12.58 -27.00 13.26
C ASP A 323 -14.11 -27.05 13.34
N THR A 324 -14.77 -26.16 12.57
CA THR A 324 -16.23 -26.18 12.47
C THR A 324 -16.72 -27.48 11.85
N ALA A 325 -16.06 -27.99 10.80
CA ALA A 325 -16.44 -29.24 10.17
C ALA A 325 -16.31 -30.42 11.13
N ALA A 326 -15.20 -30.51 11.88
CA ALA A 326 -15.00 -31.54 12.88
C ALA A 326 -16.06 -31.49 13.97
N LYS A 327 -16.38 -30.29 14.47
CA LYS A 327 -17.43 -30.08 15.47
C LYS A 327 -18.80 -30.51 14.97
N GLU A 328 -19.22 -30.07 13.78
CA GLU A 328 -20.54 -30.40 13.22
C GLU A 328 -20.68 -31.91 12.92
N LEU A 329 -19.57 -32.58 12.60
CA LEU A 329 -19.51 -34.03 12.37
C LEU A 329 -19.32 -34.84 13.67
N SER A 330 -19.09 -34.19 14.80
CA SER A 330 -18.80 -34.83 16.09
C SER A 330 -17.54 -35.71 16.06
N VAL A 331 -16.46 -35.22 15.45
CA VAL A 331 -15.14 -35.90 15.37
C VAL A 331 -14.01 -35.00 15.88
N SER A 332 -12.84 -35.58 16.10
CA SER A 332 -11.64 -34.82 16.48
C SER A 332 -11.19 -33.89 15.34
N PRO A 333 -10.86 -32.61 15.60
CA PRO A 333 -10.37 -31.67 14.58
C PRO A 333 -8.97 -32.03 14.04
N ASP A 334 -8.18 -32.75 14.82
CA ASP A 334 -6.82 -33.14 14.42
C ASP A 334 -6.87 -34.35 13.49
N THR A 335 -7.54 -35.42 13.90
CA THR A 335 -7.49 -36.73 13.23
C THR A 335 -8.70 -37.05 12.37
N PHE A 336 -9.86 -36.43 12.62
CA PHE A 336 -11.14 -36.81 12.01
C PHE A 336 -11.47 -38.31 12.19
N GLU A 337 -10.92 -38.95 13.23
CA GLU A 337 -11.00 -40.40 13.44
C GLU A 337 -12.46 -40.92 13.41
N GLY A 338 -12.65 -42.03 12.70
CA GLY A 338 -13.94 -42.70 12.53
C GLY A 338 -14.83 -42.12 11.42
N ILE A 339 -14.46 -41.02 10.76
CA ILE A 339 -15.31 -40.39 9.75
C ILE A 339 -15.38 -41.20 8.44
N ASP A 340 -14.33 -41.93 8.04
CA ASP A 340 -14.32 -42.74 6.81
C ASP A 340 -15.36 -43.86 6.87
N ALA A 341 -15.41 -44.59 8.00
CA ALA A 341 -16.41 -45.64 8.20
C ALA A 341 -17.84 -45.08 8.13
N ARG A 342 -18.08 -43.93 8.77
CA ARG A 342 -19.38 -43.23 8.77
C ARG A 342 -19.75 -42.71 7.38
N ALA A 343 -18.78 -42.17 6.64
CA ALA A 343 -18.97 -41.67 5.29
C ALA A 343 -19.32 -42.79 4.31
N ARG A 344 -18.64 -43.93 4.37
CA ARG A 344 -19.01 -45.14 3.60
C ARG A 344 -20.43 -45.60 3.90
N ASN A 345 -20.86 -45.43 5.15
CA ASN A 345 -22.20 -45.82 5.57
C ASN A 345 -23.29 -44.91 4.99
N ALA A 346 -23.08 -43.59 5.08
CA ALA A 346 -24.01 -42.57 4.58
C ALA A 346 -24.05 -42.47 3.04
N THR A 347 -22.95 -42.80 2.34
CA THR A 347 -22.83 -42.62 0.88
C THR A 347 -23.85 -43.46 0.12
N GLY A 348 -24.58 -42.82 -0.79
CA GLY A 348 -25.56 -43.43 -1.69
C GLY A 348 -26.91 -43.75 -1.03
N VAL A 349 -27.12 -43.38 0.24
CA VAL A 349 -28.40 -43.61 0.96
C VAL A 349 -29.48 -42.66 0.46
N SER A 350 -29.20 -41.36 0.33
CA SER A 350 -30.16 -40.33 -0.10
C SER A 350 -30.18 -40.07 -1.62
N ALA A 351 -29.26 -40.68 -2.38
CA ALA A 351 -29.02 -40.40 -3.80
C ALA A 351 -28.70 -38.92 -4.13
N GLU A 352 -28.31 -38.11 -3.13
CA GLU A 352 -27.88 -36.73 -3.32
C GLU A 352 -26.37 -36.68 -3.65
N LEU A 353 -26.01 -36.44 -4.92
CA LEU A 353 -24.62 -36.35 -5.36
C LEU A 353 -23.77 -35.36 -4.54
N ARG A 354 -24.38 -34.25 -4.09
CA ARG A 354 -23.68 -33.24 -3.26
C ARG A 354 -23.34 -33.79 -1.88
N LEU A 355 -24.22 -34.61 -1.30
CA LEU A 355 -23.98 -35.25 0.00
C LEU A 355 -22.89 -36.32 -0.12
N ASP A 356 -22.92 -37.13 -1.17
CA ASP A 356 -21.88 -38.14 -1.43
C ASP A 356 -20.52 -37.47 -1.65
N ALA A 357 -20.50 -36.37 -2.40
CA ALA A 357 -19.30 -35.56 -2.61
C ALA A 357 -18.78 -34.89 -1.33
N PHE A 358 -19.67 -34.57 -0.39
CA PHE A 358 -19.32 -34.07 0.94
C PHE A 358 -18.74 -35.19 1.80
N ALA A 359 -19.43 -36.33 1.90
CA ALA A 359 -19.00 -37.53 2.64
C ALA A 359 -17.60 -37.99 2.21
N MET A 360 -17.34 -38.07 0.91
CA MET A 360 -16.04 -38.43 0.35
C MET A 360 -14.92 -37.45 0.74
N ARG A 361 -15.20 -36.13 0.72
CA ARG A 361 -14.19 -35.11 1.08
C ARG A 361 -13.88 -35.11 2.57
N VAL A 362 -14.89 -35.31 3.42
CA VAL A 362 -14.65 -35.35 4.87
C VAL A 362 -13.96 -36.65 5.29
N ALA A 363 -14.24 -37.77 4.61
CA ALA A 363 -13.53 -39.05 4.77
C ALA A 363 -12.03 -38.93 4.55
N ALA A 364 -11.62 -38.17 3.53
CA ALA A 364 -10.21 -38.00 3.19
C ALA A 364 -9.38 -37.32 4.31
N PHE A 365 -9.99 -36.61 5.26
CA PHE A 365 -9.24 -36.02 6.38
C PHE A 365 -8.66 -37.07 7.32
N GLU A 366 -9.31 -38.22 7.48
CA GLU A 366 -8.81 -39.31 8.34
C GLU A 366 -7.59 -40.02 7.73
N SER A 367 -7.49 -40.09 6.39
CA SER A 367 -6.33 -40.68 5.70
C SER A 367 -5.15 -39.72 5.54
N GLY A 368 -5.32 -38.44 5.93
CA GLY A 368 -4.32 -37.39 5.71
C GLY A 368 -4.35 -36.75 4.31
N ASP A 369 -5.23 -37.22 3.41
CA ASP A 369 -5.41 -36.68 2.05
C ASP A 369 -6.46 -35.56 1.98
N GLY A 370 -6.94 -35.10 3.13
CA GLY A 370 -8.04 -34.16 3.23
C GLY A 370 -7.69 -32.76 2.76
N ASP A 371 -8.46 -32.27 1.78
CA ASP A 371 -8.33 -30.94 1.21
C ASP A 371 -9.44 -30.00 1.70
N ILE A 372 -9.09 -29.09 2.61
CA ILE A 372 -10.02 -28.10 3.16
C ILE A 372 -10.46 -27.06 2.12
N GLU A 373 -9.63 -26.70 1.14
CA GLU A 373 -10.03 -25.79 0.07
C GLU A 373 -11.00 -26.48 -0.90
N GLY A 374 -10.80 -27.77 -1.13
CA GLY A 374 -11.70 -28.64 -1.88
C GLY A 374 -13.06 -28.80 -1.20
N LEU A 375 -13.10 -28.93 0.13
CA LEU A 375 -14.34 -28.91 0.92
C LEU A 375 -15.01 -27.53 0.85
N ALA A 376 -14.25 -26.45 1.10
CA ALA A 376 -14.74 -25.08 1.02
C ALA A 376 -15.42 -24.80 -0.32
N SER A 377 -14.77 -25.19 -1.43
CA SER A 377 -15.31 -25.01 -2.78
C SER A 377 -16.62 -25.76 -3.02
N LEU A 378 -16.86 -26.90 -2.36
CA LEU A 378 -18.14 -27.62 -2.42
C LEU A 378 -19.27 -26.87 -1.70
N LEU A 379 -18.95 -26.14 -0.62
CA LEU A 379 -19.92 -25.43 0.20
C LEU A 379 -20.50 -24.21 -0.54
N VAL A 380 -19.64 -23.42 -1.21
CA VAL A 380 -20.02 -22.13 -1.80
C VAL A 380 -19.83 -22.08 -3.33
N HIS A 381 -19.42 -23.19 -3.97
CA HIS A 381 -19.16 -23.27 -5.43
C HIS A 381 -18.17 -22.21 -5.93
N LYS A 382 -17.20 -21.86 -5.10
CA LYS A 382 -16.21 -20.81 -5.34
C LYS A 382 -14.94 -21.11 -4.57
N PRO A 383 -13.74 -20.97 -5.17
CA PRO A 383 -12.48 -21.17 -4.45
C PRO A 383 -12.38 -20.28 -3.21
N ALA A 384 -11.96 -20.85 -2.09
CA ALA A 384 -11.86 -20.17 -0.79
C ALA A 384 -10.99 -18.90 -0.85
N ARG A 385 -9.91 -18.93 -1.64
CA ARG A 385 -9.01 -17.78 -1.89
C ARG A 385 -9.74 -16.53 -2.38
N ASN A 386 -10.91 -16.68 -3.01
CA ASN A 386 -11.70 -15.60 -3.61
C ASN A 386 -12.88 -15.14 -2.75
N TRP A 387 -13.02 -15.67 -1.53
CA TRP A 387 -14.17 -15.41 -0.68
C TRP A 387 -14.19 -13.98 -0.12
N SER A 388 -15.41 -13.53 0.18
CA SER A 388 -15.71 -12.42 1.08
C SER A 388 -16.14 -12.97 2.44
N ASP A 389 -16.18 -12.14 3.48
CA ASP A 389 -16.65 -12.57 4.81
C ASP A 389 -18.07 -13.17 4.76
N ARG A 390 -18.93 -12.66 3.87
CA ARG A 390 -20.26 -13.23 3.63
C ARG A 390 -20.20 -14.64 3.03
N ASP A 391 -19.26 -14.90 2.13
CA ASP A 391 -19.07 -16.24 1.55
C ASP A 391 -18.62 -17.22 2.65
N PHE A 392 -17.78 -16.77 3.58
CA PHE A 392 -17.37 -17.58 4.74
C PHE A 392 -18.55 -17.91 5.66
N GLU A 393 -19.37 -16.93 6.04
CA GLU A 393 -20.59 -17.17 6.83
C GLU A 393 -21.56 -18.13 6.10
N GLN A 394 -21.71 -17.97 4.78
CA GLN A 394 -22.50 -18.90 3.96
C GLN A 394 -21.91 -20.31 3.97
N ALA A 395 -20.59 -20.45 3.94
CA ALA A 395 -19.92 -21.74 4.01
C ALA A 395 -20.20 -22.45 5.33
N LEU A 396 -20.12 -21.74 6.47
CA LEU A 396 -20.44 -22.29 7.79
C LEU A 396 -21.89 -22.80 7.87
N PHE A 397 -22.83 -22.03 7.31
CA PHE A 397 -24.24 -22.44 7.24
C PHE A 397 -24.44 -23.69 6.36
N GLU A 398 -23.87 -23.71 5.16
CA GLU A 398 -23.98 -24.86 4.26
C GLU A 398 -23.29 -26.11 4.82
N LEU A 399 -22.19 -25.93 5.57
CA LEU A 399 -21.49 -26.99 6.28
C LEU A 399 -22.37 -27.64 7.33
N ALA A 400 -23.00 -26.85 8.22
CA ALA A 400 -23.92 -27.38 9.23
C ALA A 400 -25.10 -28.13 8.59
N LYS A 401 -25.64 -27.61 7.49
CA LYS A 401 -26.73 -28.24 6.74
C LYS A 401 -26.31 -29.59 6.14
N LEU A 402 -25.14 -29.67 5.52
CA LEU A 402 -24.61 -30.92 4.95
C LEU A 402 -24.22 -31.92 6.03
N ALA A 403 -23.62 -31.48 7.13
CA ALA A 403 -23.29 -32.33 8.28
C ALA A 403 -24.55 -32.95 8.90
N ARG A 404 -25.63 -32.19 9.05
CA ARG A 404 -26.92 -32.72 9.49
C ARG A 404 -27.47 -33.78 8.53
N ARG A 405 -27.49 -33.49 7.23
CA ARG A 405 -27.95 -34.45 6.21
C ARG A 405 -27.10 -35.70 6.17
N PHE A 406 -25.80 -35.57 6.42
CA PHE A 406 -24.86 -36.69 6.51
C PHE A 406 -25.25 -37.62 7.66
N LYS A 407 -25.48 -37.06 8.86
CA LYS A 407 -25.93 -37.82 10.03
C LYS A 407 -27.31 -38.45 9.83
N GLU A 408 -28.23 -37.76 9.16
CA GLU A 408 -29.53 -38.32 8.78
C GLU A 408 -29.36 -39.51 7.83
N ALA A 409 -28.55 -39.39 6.78
CA ALA A 409 -28.25 -40.47 5.85
C ALA A 409 -27.57 -41.67 6.53
N GLU A 410 -26.68 -41.40 7.50
CA GLU A 410 -26.03 -42.40 8.34
C GLU A 410 -27.05 -43.23 9.15
N ALA A 411 -28.05 -42.57 9.74
CA ALA A 411 -29.12 -43.24 10.47
C ALA A 411 -30.03 -44.11 9.58
N PHE A 412 -30.18 -43.74 8.30
CA PHE A 412 -30.96 -44.50 7.31
C PHE A 412 -30.15 -45.52 6.50
N ALA A 413 -28.90 -45.80 6.88
CA ALA A 413 -28.03 -46.73 6.19
C ALA A 413 -28.64 -48.13 5.95
N ARG A 414 -29.58 -48.55 6.81
CA ARG A 414 -30.31 -49.82 6.68
C ARG A 414 -31.12 -49.94 5.39
N VAL A 415 -31.49 -48.83 4.75
CA VAL A 415 -32.13 -48.81 3.42
C VAL A 415 -31.23 -49.47 2.36
N LYS A 416 -29.91 -49.44 2.56
CA LYS A 416 -28.90 -50.10 1.70
C LYS A 416 -28.40 -51.44 2.27
N GLY A 417 -29.06 -51.99 3.30
CA GLY A 417 -28.65 -53.23 3.95
C GLY A 417 -27.39 -53.10 4.83
N ARG A 418 -27.05 -51.89 5.29
CA ARG A 418 -25.91 -51.61 6.16
C ARG A 418 -26.39 -51.35 7.59
N GLU A 419 -25.56 -51.66 8.60
CA GLU A 419 -25.86 -51.32 9.99
C GLU A 419 -25.67 -49.81 10.20
N PRO A 420 -26.66 -49.08 10.76
CA PRO A 420 -26.51 -47.66 11.08
C PRO A 420 -25.37 -47.42 12.06
N THR A 421 -24.49 -46.46 11.76
CA THR A 421 -23.43 -46.00 12.65
C THR A 421 -23.86 -44.80 13.50
N ALA A 422 -25.10 -44.33 13.31
CA ALA A 422 -25.78 -43.35 14.15
C ALA A 422 -27.23 -43.79 14.39
N GLN A 423 -27.76 -43.50 15.59
CA GLN A 423 -29.15 -43.78 15.94
C GLN A 423 -29.91 -42.47 16.19
N ALA A 424 -30.95 -42.22 15.42
CA ALA A 424 -31.86 -41.10 15.66
C ALA A 424 -33.00 -41.55 16.60
N ILE A 425 -33.00 -41.03 17.84
CA ILE A 425 -34.06 -41.31 18.82
C ILE A 425 -35.03 -40.12 18.84
N ALA A 426 -36.28 -40.36 18.45
CA ALA A 426 -37.38 -39.41 18.59
C ALA A 426 -38.35 -39.91 19.65
N VAL A 427 -38.48 -39.19 20.76
CA VAL A 427 -39.42 -39.54 21.83
C VAL A 427 -40.58 -38.56 21.83
N MET A 428 -41.80 -39.09 21.71
CA MET A 428 -43.04 -38.31 21.81
C MET A 428 -43.77 -38.70 23.10
N VAL A 429 -43.92 -37.75 24.02
CA VAL A 429 -44.66 -37.94 25.27
C VAL A 429 -45.88 -37.02 25.28
N GLY A 430 -47.06 -37.63 25.28
CA GLY A 430 -48.34 -36.94 25.45
C GLY A 430 -49.13 -37.57 26.59
N LEU A 431 -49.01 -37.00 27.79
CA LEU A 431 -49.92 -37.27 28.90
C LEU A 431 -50.87 -36.07 29.06
N ALA A 432 -52.09 -36.33 29.52
CA ALA A 432 -53.30 -35.50 29.33
C ALA A 432 -53.31 -34.06 29.89
N SER A 433 -52.16 -33.47 30.25
CA SER A 433 -52.05 -32.12 30.83
C SER A 433 -51.16 -31.13 30.06
N LEU A 434 -50.55 -31.51 28.93
CA LEU A 434 -49.77 -30.60 28.10
C LEU A 434 -50.54 -30.23 26.82
N GLU A 435 -50.76 -28.94 26.56
CA GLU A 435 -51.40 -28.44 25.33
C GLU A 435 -50.59 -28.74 24.05
N ARG A 436 -49.32 -29.12 24.19
CA ARG A 436 -48.45 -29.57 23.09
C ARG A 436 -47.65 -30.80 23.50
N PRO A 437 -47.59 -31.86 22.67
CA PRO A 437 -46.71 -33.00 22.90
C PRO A 437 -45.26 -32.54 23.05
N LEU A 438 -44.55 -33.09 24.03
CA LEU A 438 -43.12 -32.84 24.16
C LEU A 438 -42.38 -33.54 23.00
N HIS A 439 -41.71 -32.77 22.16
CA HIS A 439 -40.89 -33.25 21.06
C HIS A 439 -39.43 -32.90 21.32
N ARG A 440 -38.60 -33.92 21.59
CA ARG A 440 -37.16 -33.79 21.73
C ARG A 440 -36.47 -34.78 20.81
N SER A 441 -35.54 -34.26 20.00
CA SER A 441 -34.59 -35.03 19.20
C SER A 441 -33.19 -34.72 19.70
N PHE A 442 -32.43 -35.75 20.02
CA PHE A 442 -31.04 -35.62 20.43
C PHE A 442 -30.23 -36.77 19.83
N GLU A 443 -28.93 -36.55 19.64
CA GLU A 443 -27.97 -37.52 19.12
C GLU A 443 -27.14 -38.03 20.30
N VAL A 444 -26.77 -39.31 20.29
CA VAL A 444 -25.90 -39.93 21.31
C VAL A 444 -24.77 -40.69 20.62
N THR A 445 -23.55 -40.55 21.15
CA THR A 445 -22.38 -41.35 20.73
C THR A 445 -22.47 -42.77 21.29
N ASP A 446 -21.63 -43.70 20.80
CA ASP A 446 -21.58 -45.08 21.34
C ASP A 446 -21.19 -45.12 22.83
N ALA A 447 -20.30 -44.21 23.26
CA ALA A 447 -19.91 -44.07 24.67
C ALA A 447 -21.08 -43.59 25.54
N GLU A 448 -21.81 -42.56 25.09
CA GLU A 448 -23.00 -42.04 25.78
C GLU A 448 -24.15 -43.05 25.76
N LEU A 449 -24.29 -43.83 24.67
CA LEU A 449 -25.30 -44.88 24.56
C LEU A 449 -25.00 -46.03 25.53
N SER A 450 -23.73 -46.38 25.74
CA SER A 450 -23.30 -47.38 26.73
C SER A 450 -23.60 -46.93 28.17
N GLU A 451 -23.35 -45.65 28.47
CA GLU A 451 -23.76 -45.02 29.73
C GLU A 451 -25.29 -45.03 29.90
N ALA A 452 -26.01 -44.61 28.87
CA ALA A 452 -27.47 -44.54 28.86
C ALA A 452 -28.11 -45.92 29.06
N ASN A 453 -27.57 -46.97 28.46
CA ASN A 453 -28.03 -48.35 28.64
C ASN A 453 -27.87 -48.82 30.10
N ARG A 454 -26.72 -48.53 30.72
CA ARG A 454 -26.49 -48.87 32.14
C ARG A 454 -27.47 -48.15 33.06
N ILE A 455 -27.74 -46.87 32.80
CA ILE A 455 -28.72 -46.08 33.55
C ILE A 455 -30.14 -46.61 33.31
N ALA A 456 -30.49 -46.94 32.06
CA ALA A 456 -31.78 -47.50 31.69
C ALA A 456 -32.05 -48.83 32.41
N ASP A 457 -31.06 -49.71 32.51
CA ASP A 457 -31.16 -50.98 33.25
C ASP A 457 -31.40 -50.75 34.75
N ALA A 458 -30.75 -49.76 35.36
CA ALA A 458 -30.96 -49.40 36.76
C ALA A 458 -32.38 -48.84 37.00
N ILE A 459 -32.87 -47.98 36.09
CA ILE A 459 -34.24 -47.44 36.13
C ILE A 459 -35.25 -48.58 35.98
N LEU A 460 -35.06 -49.46 34.98
CA LEU A 460 -35.93 -50.61 34.73
C LEU A 460 -35.98 -51.55 35.95
N GLY A 461 -34.82 -51.81 36.57
CA GLY A 461 -34.72 -52.61 37.78
C GLY A 461 -35.47 -51.99 38.97
N THR A 462 -35.46 -50.67 39.09
CA THR A 462 -36.19 -49.94 40.14
C THR A 462 -37.70 -49.97 39.91
N ILE A 463 -38.15 -49.80 38.66
CA ILE A 463 -39.57 -49.82 38.28
C ILE A 463 -40.15 -51.24 38.44
N LYS A 464 -39.43 -52.29 38.04
CA LYS A 464 -39.88 -53.68 38.18
C LYS A 464 -40.11 -54.08 39.64
N LYS A 465 -39.33 -53.54 40.59
CA LYS A 465 -39.52 -53.79 42.04
C LYS A 465 -40.83 -53.25 42.59
N GLN A 466 -41.49 -52.32 41.91
CA GLN A 466 -42.77 -51.75 42.35
C GLN A 466 -43.97 -52.66 42.08
N HIS A 467 -43.79 -53.77 41.35
CA HIS A 467 -44.86 -54.75 41.02
C HIS A 467 -46.13 -54.12 40.41
N VAL A 468 -46.00 -52.99 39.72
CA VAL A 468 -47.11 -52.31 39.03
C VAL A 468 -47.28 -52.82 37.60
N GLY A 469 -48.49 -52.71 37.05
CA GLY A 469 -48.79 -53.10 35.67
C GLY A 469 -48.05 -52.26 34.63
N ALA A 470 -47.84 -52.83 33.43
CA ALA A 470 -47.05 -52.22 32.35
C ALA A 470 -47.46 -50.78 31.99
N SER A 471 -48.77 -50.49 31.99
CA SER A 471 -49.28 -49.14 31.71
C SER A 471 -48.81 -48.09 32.74
N VAL A 472 -48.69 -48.48 34.01
CA VAL A 472 -48.19 -47.60 35.10
C VAL A 472 -46.68 -47.41 34.98
N GLN A 473 -45.94 -48.44 34.58
CA GLN A 473 -44.50 -48.38 34.33
C GLN A 473 -44.17 -47.39 33.19
N LEU A 474 -44.90 -47.49 32.08
CA LEU A 474 -44.74 -46.61 30.92
C LEU A 474 -45.15 -45.17 31.24
N ALA A 475 -46.25 -44.98 31.99
CA ALA A 475 -46.66 -43.65 32.44
C ALA A 475 -45.65 -43.01 33.40
N ALA A 476 -45.01 -43.80 34.28
CA ALA A 476 -43.96 -43.32 35.17
C ALA A 476 -42.70 -42.87 34.40
N LEU A 477 -42.27 -43.64 33.39
CA LEU A 477 -41.16 -43.27 32.50
C LEU A 477 -41.47 -41.97 31.73
N ALA A 478 -42.68 -41.85 31.19
CA ALA A 478 -43.15 -40.64 30.54
C ALA A 478 -43.08 -39.41 31.47
N ARG A 479 -43.48 -39.55 32.74
CA ARG A 479 -43.37 -38.48 33.75
C ARG A 479 -41.93 -38.13 34.13
N VAL A 480 -41.03 -39.10 34.17
CA VAL A 480 -39.60 -38.84 34.42
C VAL A 480 -39.01 -38.02 33.28
N MET A 481 -39.33 -38.36 32.03
CA MET A 481 -38.87 -37.60 30.86
C MET A 481 -39.42 -36.18 30.82
N GLU A 482 -40.68 -35.97 31.20
CA GLU A 482 -41.29 -34.65 31.33
C GLU A 482 -40.51 -33.78 32.34
N ARG A 483 -40.23 -34.30 33.53
CA ARG A 483 -39.48 -33.57 34.59
C ARG A 483 -38.03 -33.26 34.20
N LEU A 484 -37.34 -34.23 33.61
CA LEU A 484 -35.98 -34.00 33.09
C LEU A 484 -35.96 -32.88 32.03
N SER A 485 -37.07 -32.70 31.31
CA SER A 485 -37.19 -31.66 30.28
C SER A 485 -37.56 -30.29 30.85
N GLU A 486 -38.15 -30.21 32.04
CA GLU A 486 -38.42 -28.96 32.78
C GLU A 486 -37.18 -28.45 33.53
N ASP A 487 -36.35 -29.35 34.06
CA ASP A 487 -35.13 -29.03 34.83
C ASP A 487 -33.94 -28.55 33.95
N THR A 488 -34.07 -28.59 32.62
CA THR A 488 -33.00 -28.22 31.66
C THR A 488 -33.24 -26.85 30.99
N ILE A 489 -33.99 -25.93 31.65
CA ILE A 489 -34.19 -24.53 31.20
C ILE A 489 -33.26 -23.58 31.96
#